data_AF-Q9AUF8-F1
#
_entry.id   AF-Q9AUF8-F1
#
_cell.length_a   1.000
_cell.length_b   1.000
_cell.length_c   1.000
_cell.angle_alpha   90.00
_cell.angle_beta   90.00
_cell.angle_gamma   90.00
#
_symmetry.space_group_name_H-M   'P 1'
#
loop_
_entity.id
_entity.type
_entity.pdbx_description
1 polymer ?
#
loop_
_entity_poly.entity_id
_entity_poly.type
_entity_poly.pdbx_seq_one_letter_code
_entity_poly.pdbx_strand_id
1 'polypeptide(L)'
;VEDVKKNLDSATKGIVLRKRLQLMMYNNMFRIMFDRRFESEDDPLFLRLKALNGERSRLAQSFEYNYGDFIPILRPFLRGYLKICQDVKDRRLSLFKKYFVEERKQIASSKATGSEGLKCAIDHILDAQQKGEINK
;
A
#
# COMPACT_ATOMS: atom_id res chain seq x y z
N VAL A 1 4.59 -13.27 -17.47
CA VAL A 1 5.42 -13.28 -18.70
C VAL A 1 4.54 -13.42 -19.93
N GLU A 2 3.52 -14.28 -19.90
CA GLU A 2 2.52 -14.37 -20.97
C GLU A 2 1.88 -13.01 -21.34
N ASP A 3 1.65 -12.16 -20.34
CA ASP A 3 1.17 -10.80 -20.54
C ASP A 3 2.13 -9.92 -21.37
N VAL A 4 3.44 -10.07 -21.19
CA VAL A 4 4.46 -9.38 -21.99
C VAL A 4 4.51 -9.95 -23.39
N LYS A 5 4.51 -11.28 -23.55
CA LYS A 5 4.52 -11.94 -24.86
C LYS A 5 3.30 -11.56 -25.73
N LYS A 6 2.15 -11.33 -25.11
CA LYS A 6 0.92 -10.88 -25.78
C LYS A 6 0.96 -9.43 -26.23
N ASN A 7 1.87 -8.62 -25.69
CA ASN A 7 2.04 -7.23 -26.10
C ASN A 7 2.93 -7.15 -27.34
N LEU A 8 2.34 -6.80 -28.49
CA LEU A 8 3.05 -6.68 -29.78
C LEU A 8 4.17 -5.63 -29.75
N ASP A 9 4.02 -4.57 -28.94
CA ASP A 9 5.07 -3.54 -28.82
C ASP A 9 6.31 -4.09 -28.10
N SER A 10 6.18 -5.14 -27.27
CA SER A 10 7.31 -5.75 -26.54
C SER A 10 8.36 -6.37 -27.47
N ALA A 11 7.94 -6.87 -28.63
CA ALA A 11 8.81 -7.50 -29.64
C ALA A 11 9.29 -6.51 -30.71
N THR A 12 8.71 -5.32 -30.80
CA THR A 12 8.95 -4.36 -31.89
C THR A 12 9.58 -3.06 -31.38
N LYS A 13 8.79 -2.22 -30.71
CA LYS A 13 9.19 -0.88 -30.25
C LYS A 13 9.88 -0.90 -28.89
N GLY A 14 9.73 -1.99 -28.15
CA GLY A 14 10.11 -2.08 -26.76
C GLY A 14 9.05 -1.50 -25.82
N ILE A 15 9.12 -1.89 -24.55
CA ILE A 15 8.20 -1.44 -23.51
C ILE A 15 8.99 -0.95 -22.29
N VAL A 16 8.35 -0.08 -21.49
CA VAL A 16 8.90 0.33 -20.20
C VAL A 16 8.71 -0.78 -19.17
N LEU A 17 9.65 -1.73 -19.14
CA LEU A 17 9.59 -2.96 -18.32
C LEU A 17 9.37 -2.69 -16.82
N ARG A 18 9.82 -1.54 -16.32
CA ARG A 18 9.62 -1.11 -14.93
C ARG A 18 8.15 -1.11 -14.53
N LYS A 19 7.20 -0.77 -15.42
CA LYS A 19 5.77 -0.74 -15.08
C LYS A 19 5.26 -2.15 -14.74
N ARG A 20 5.66 -3.14 -15.54
CA ARG A 20 5.36 -4.55 -15.30
C ARG A 20 6.05 -5.14 -14.07
N LEU A 21 7.31 -4.77 -13.84
CA LEU A 21 8.05 -5.19 -12.64
C LEU A 21 7.46 -4.59 -11.38
N GLN A 22 6.94 -3.36 -11.46
CA GLN A 22 6.24 -2.74 -10.34
C GLN A 22 5.00 -3.54 -9.96
N LEU A 23 4.16 -3.95 -10.91
CA LEU A 23 3.02 -4.84 -10.63
C LEU A 23 3.47 -6.16 -9.98
N MET A 24 4.56 -6.76 -10.46
CA MET A 24 5.12 -7.99 -9.87
C MET A 24 5.51 -7.78 -8.40
N MET A 25 6.24 -6.70 -8.09
CA MET A 25 6.67 -6.40 -6.74
C MET A 25 5.49 -6.17 -5.80
N TYR A 26 4.47 -5.45 -6.26
CA TYR A 26 3.22 -5.30 -5.52
C TYR A 26 2.55 -6.66 -5.29
N ASN A 27 2.40 -7.49 -6.32
CA ASN A 27 1.77 -8.81 -6.18
C ASN A 27 2.54 -9.75 -5.25
N ASN A 28 3.87 -9.69 -5.23
CA ASN A 28 4.67 -10.46 -4.29
C ASN A 28 4.40 -9.99 -2.85
N MET A 29 4.45 -8.68 -2.61
CA MET A 29 4.26 -8.15 -1.27
C MET A 29 2.84 -8.31 -0.75
N PHE A 30 1.84 -8.07 -1.59
CA PHE A 30 0.43 -8.19 -1.22
C PHE A 30 -0.02 -9.64 -1.08
N ARG A 31 0.64 -10.60 -1.74
CA ARG A 31 0.41 -12.02 -1.46
C ARG A 31 0.93 -12.41 -0.09
N ILE A 32 2.12 -11.96 0.29
CA ILE A 32 2.68 -12.23 1.63
C ILE A 32 1.82 -11.57 2.71
N MET A 33 1.46 -10.31 2.50
CA MET A 33 0.75 -9.52 3.52
C MET A 33 -0.73 -9.89 3.64
N PHE A 34 -1.43 -10.10 2.53
CA PHE A 34 -2.89 -10.17 2.49
C PHE A 34 -3.43 -11.38 1.72
N ASP A 35 -2.58 -12.27 1.21
CA ASP A 35 -2.96 -13.35 0.28
C ASP A 35 -3.71 -12.84 -0.96
N ARG A 36 -3.32 -11.64 -1.45
CA ARG A 36 -4.00 -10.95 -2.56
C ARG A 36 -3.05 -10.59 -3.69
N ARG A 37 -3.58 -10.54 -4.92
CA ARG A 37 -2.91 -10.05 -6.12
C ARG A 37 -3.82 -9.10 -6.90
N PHE A 38 -3.21 -8.23 -7.66
CA PHE A 38 -3.81 -7.37 -8.68
C PHE A 38 -3.72 -8.09 -10.04
N GLU A 39 -4.77 -7.97 -10.84
CA GLU A 39 -4.92 -8.75 -12.08
C GLU A 39 -3.99 -8.26 -13.20
N SER A 40 -3.87 -6.94 -13.35
CA SER A 40 -3.13 -6.31 -14.45
C SER A 40 -2.56 -4.95 -14.04
N GLU A 41 -1.81 -4.32 -14.95
CA GLU A 41 -1.28 -2.96 -14.74
C GLU A 41 -2.40 -1.89 -14.70
N ASP A 42 -3.57 -2.24 -15.22
CA ASP A 42 -4.76 -1.38 -15.32
C ASP A 42 -5.81 -1.67 -14.22
N ASP A 43 -5.49 -2.57 -13.28
CA ASP A 43 -6.35 -2.87 -12.14
C ASP A 43 -6.69 -1.57 -11.37
N PRO A 44 -7.99 -1.23 -11.20
CA PRO A 44 -8.38 0.05 -10.59
C PRO A 44 -7.89 0.22 -9.15
N LEU A 45 -7.81 -0.86 -8.37
CA LEU A 45 -7.31 -0.82 -6.99
C LEU A 45 -5.79 -0.65 -6.98
N PHE A 46 -5.08 -1.34 -7.87
CA PHE A 46 -3.64 -1.17 -8.06
C PHE A 46 -3.29 0.28 -8.42
N LEU A 47 -4.00 0.87 -9.39
CA LEU A 47 -3.77 2.24 -9.82
C LEU A 47 -4.01 3.25 -8.69
N ARG A 48 -5.11 3.11 -7.93
CA ARG A 48 -5.41 3.97 -6.76
C ARG A 48 -4.36 3.85 -5.67
N LEU A 49 -3.95 2.62 -5.36
CA LEU A 49 -2.93 2.36 -4.35
C LEU A 49 -1.56 2.91 -4.78
N LYS A 50 -1.19 2.72 -6.05
CA LYS A 50 0.05 3.25 -6.63
C LYS A 50 0.10 4.77 -6.55
N ALA A 51 -1.01 5.44 -6.89
CA ALA A 51 -1.12 6.90 -6.79
C ALA A 51 -0.91 7.39 -5.35
N LEU A 52 -1.61 6.79 -4.37
CA LEU A 52 -1.47 7.17 -2.95
C LEU A 52 -0.08 6.87 -2.38
N ASN A 53 0.55 5.75 -2.73
CA ASN A 53 1.92 5.45 -2.33
C ASN A 53 2.93 6.42 -2.98
N GLY A 54 2.65 6.85 -4.22
CA GLY A 54 3.41 7.89 -4.92
C GLY A 54 3.29 9.24 -4.23
N GLU A 55 2.08 9.70 -3.94
CA GLU A 55 1.80 10.94 -3.20
C GLU A 55 2.49 10.94 -1.84
N ARG A 56 2.36 9.85 -1.07
CA ARG A 56 3.03 9.69 0.23
C ARG A 56 4.54 9.83 0.12
N SER A 57 5.15 9.18 -0.87
CA SER A 57 6.61 9.21 -1.07
C SER A 57 7.07 10.58 -1.54
N ARG A 58 6.31 11.24 -2.44
CA ARG A 58 6.59 12.61 -2.90
C ARG A 58 6.58 13.61 -1.74
N LEU A 59 5.58 13.54 -0.86
CA LEU A 59 5.51 14.42 0.30
C LEU A 59 6.69 14.18 1.25
N ALA A 60 6.97 12.92 1.58
CA ALA A 60 8.09 12.60 2.48
C ALA A 60 9.50 12.90 1.90
N GLN A 61 9.62 13.20 0.60
CA GLN A 61 10.88 13.51 -0.08
C GLN A 61 10.94 14.95 -0.59
N SER A 62 9.89 15.75 -0.35
CA SER A 62 9.84 17.14 -0.81
C SER A 62 10.77 18.03 0.01
N PHE A 63 11.48 18.95 -0.63
CA PHE A 63 12.24 19.97 0.10
C PHE A 63 11.36 21.10 0.67
N GLU A 64 10.08 21.13 0.32
CA GLU A 64 9.14 22.20 0.69
C GLU A 64 8.89 22.31 2.19
N TYR A 65 9.15 21.27 2.99
CA TYR A 65 8.99 21.32 4.44
C TYR A 65 10.32 21.52 5.20
N ASN A 66 11.46 21.49 4.48
CA ASN A 66 12.79 21.50 5.10
C ASN A 66 13.05 22.73 5.98
N TYR A 67 12.46 23.88 5.67
CA TYR A 67 12.68 25.09 6.48
C TYR A 67 12.16 24.93 7.91
N GLY A 68 11.05 24.20 8.13
CA GLY A 68 10.54 23.93 9.47
C GLY A 68 11.25 22.75 10.15
N ASP A 69 11.92 21.89 9.39
CA ASP A 69 12.77 20.84 9.93
C ASP A 69 14.12 21.39 10.39
N PHE A 70 14.78 22.21 9.56
CA PHE A 70 16.08 22.81 9.87
C PHE A 70 15.98 23.96 10.86
N ILE A 71 14.89 24.74 10.83
CA ILE A 71 14.69 25.89 11.71
C ILE A 71 13.38 25.70 12.50
N PRO A 72 13.42 25.08 13.69
CA PRO A 72 12.21 24.67 14.42
C PRO A 72 11.23 25.79 14.75
N ILE A 73 11.69 27.03 14.90
CA ILE A 73 10.81 28.19 15.15
C ILE A 73 9.85 28.47 13.97
N LEU A 74 10.17 27.99 12.76
CA LEU A 74 9.34 28.13 11.56
C LEU A 74 8.31 27.00 11.41
N ARG A 75 8.33 25.97 12.25
CA ARG A 75 7.35 24.85 12.20
C ARG A 75 5.88 25.28 12.18
N PRO A 76 5.44 26.34 12.89
CA PRO A 76 4.04 26.77 12.81
C PRO A 76 3.57 27.10 11.39
N PHE A 77 4.48 27.48 10.47
CA PHE A 77 4.15 27.75 9.07
C PHE A 77 3.94 26.47 8.23
N LEU A 78 4.39 25.30 8.72
CA LEU A 78 4.16 24.01 8.07
C LEU A 78 2.73 23.49 8.21
N ARG A 79 1.82 24.18 8.93
CA ARG A 79 0.43 23.72 9.15
C ARG A 79 -0.28 23.29 7.87
N GLY A 80 -0.14 24.06 6.80
CA GLY A 80 -0.75 23.73 5.49
C GLY A 80 -0.15 22.45 4.89
N TYR A 81 1.18 22.32 4.94
CA TYR A 81 1.89 21.14 4.45
C TYR A 81 1.51 19.87 5.24
N LEU A 82 1.51 19.97 6.57
CA LEU A 82 1.14 18.87 7.46
C LEU A 82 -0.33 18.45 7.30
N LYS A 83 -1.23 19.39 6.98
CA LYS A 83 -2.62 19.08 6.63
C LYS A 83 -2.70 18.22 5.37
N ILE A 84 -1.93 18.53 4.33
CA ILE A 84 -1.86 17.71 3.11
C ILE A 84 -1.31 16.31 3.42
N CYS A 85 -0.25 16.22 4.25
CA CYS A 85 0.29 14.93 4.70
C CYS A 85 -0.76 14.10 5.47
N GLN A 86 -1.53 14.74 6.33
CA GLN A 86 -2.61 14.12 7.09
C GLN A 86 -3.71 13.59 6.14
N ASP A 87 -4.15 14.38 5.18
CA ASP A 87 -5.18 13.98 4.22
C ASP A 87 -4.73 12.78 3.35
N VAL A 88 -3.49 12.78 2.89
CA VAL A 88 -2.92 11.64 2.14
C VAL A 88 -2.79 10.40 3.02
N LYS A 89 -2.37 10.56 4.29
CA LYS A 89 -2.32 9.46 5.26
C LYS A 89 -3.70 8.85 5.47
N ASP A 90 -4.72 9.67 5.68
CA ASP A 90 -6.08 9.20 5.99
C ASP A 90 -6.73 8.52 4.80
N ARG A 91 -6.59 9.08 3.58
CA ARG A 91 -7.03 8.42 2.33
C ARG A 91 -6.35 7.07 2.14
N ARG A 92 -5.03 7.01 2.38
CA ARG A 92 -4.26 5.77 2.27
C ARG A 92 -4.69 4.73 3.29
N LEU A 93 -4.80 5.10 4.57
CA LEU A 93 -5.26 4.20 5.64
C LEU A 93 -6.69 3.72 5.41
N SER A 94 -7.58 4.60 4.95
CA SER A 94 -8.96 4.23 4.61
C SER A 94 -9.00 3.18 3.49
N LEU A 95 -8.18 3.33 2.45
CA LEU A 95 -8.06 2.35 1.37
C LEU A 95 -7.50 1.01 1.88
N PHE A 96 -6.43 1.03 2.71
CA PHE A 96 -5.88 -0.18 3.32
C PHE A 96 -6.91 -0.91 4.19
N LYS A 97 -7.62 -0.15 5.03
CA LYS A 97 -8.67 -0.69 5.90
C LYS A 97 -9.75 -1.37 5.07
N LYS A 98 -10.36 -0.64 4.13
CA LYS A 98 -11.51 -1.09 3.36
C LYS A 98 -11.21 -2.30 2.48
N TYR A 99 -10.09 -2.30 1.76
CA TYR A 99 -9.83 -3.29 0.71
C TYR A 99 -8.86 -4.40 1.12
N PHE A 100 -8.24 -4.33 2.29
CA PHE A 100 -7.29 -5.35 2.71
C PHE A 100 -7.56 -5.82 4.13
N VAL A 101 -7.59 -4.91 5.11
CA VAL A 101 -7.70 -5.34 6.52
C VAL A 101 -9.10 -5.88 6.86
N GLU A 102 -10.17 -5.20 6.45
CA GLU A 102 -11.54 -5.63 6.78
C GLU A 102 -11.91 -6.95 6.08
N GLU A 103 -11.43 -7.17 4.84
CA GLU A 103 -11.59 -8.44 4.14
C GLU A 103 -10.96 -9.61 4.94
N ARG A 104 -9.76 -9.39 5.47
CA ARG A 104 -9.07 -10.41 6.30
C ARG A 104 -9.76 -10.65 7.63
N LYS A 105 -10.28 -9.61 8.29
CA LYS A 105 -11.10 -9.76 9.50
C LYS A 105 -12.36 -10.58 9.24
N GLN A 106 -13.04 -10.36 8.12
CA GLN A 106 -14.22 -11.14 7.74
C GLN A 106 -13.87 -12.61 7.50
N ILE A 107 -12.75 -12.89 6.82
CA ILE A 107 -12.27 -14.26 6.60
C ILE A 107 -11.88 -14.93 7.93
N ALA A 108 -11.23 -14.21 8.83
CA ALA A 108 -10.88 -14.72 10.16
C ALA A 108 -12.14 -15.03 11.01
N SER A 109 -13.15 -14.17 10.95
CA SER A 109 -14.41 -14.36 11.71
C SER A 109 -15.23 -15.58 11.26
N SER A 110 -15.02 -16.07 10.03
CA SER A 110 -15.76 -17.19 9.45
C SER A 110 -15.05 -18.55 9.56
N LYS A 111 -13.84 -18.61 10.14
CA LYS A 111 -13.06 -19.85 10.31
C LYS A 111 -12.74 -20.12 11.78
N ALA A 112 -12.68 -21.40 12.16
CA ALA A 112 -12.34 -21.81 13.52
C ALA A 112 -10.94 -21.31 13.92
N THR A 113 -10.85 -20.81 15.16
CA THR A 113 -9.69 -20.18 15.82
C THR A 113 -8.58 -21.18 16.14
N GLY A 114 -7.86 -21.64 15.13
CA GLY A 114 -6.61 -22.41 15.27
C GLY A 114 -5.47 -21.78 14.47
N SER A 115 -4.22 -22.13 14.77
CA SER A 115 -3.03 -21.66 14.04
C SER A 115 -3.06 -22.03 12.55
N GLU A 116 -3.84 -23.04 12.17
CA GLU A 116 -4.10 -23.42 10.77
C GLU A 116 -4.97 -22.40 9.99
N GLY A 117 -5.58 -21.44 10.70
CA GLY A 117 -6.41 -20.38 10.12
C GLY A 117 -5.64 -19.13 9.67
N LEU A 118 -4.41 -18.93 10.17
CA LEU A 118 -3.55 -17.79 9.84
C LEU A 118 -2.85 -18.07 8.50
N LYS A 119 -3.25 -17.37 7.44
CA LYS A 119 -2.80 -17.65 6.06
C LYS A 119 -1.82 -16.63 5.51
N CYS A 120 -1.80 -15.41 6.04
CA CYS A 120 -0.92 -14.35 5.59
C CYS A 120 -0.49 -13.42 6.73
N ALA A 121 0.52 -12.58 6.48
CA ALA A 121 1.20 -11.85 7.54
C ALA A 121 0.28 -10.91 8.34
N ILE A 122 -0.73 -10.30 7.70
CA ILE A 122 -1.69 -9.45 8.41
C ILE A 122 -2.54 -10.21 9.41
N ASP A 123 -2.82 -11.51 9.19
CA ASP A 123 -3.62 -12.29 10.13
C ASP A 123 -2.86 -12.42 11.48
N HIS A 124 -1.54 -12.63 11.42
CA HIS A 124 -0.69 -12.65 12.60
C HIS A 124 -0.65 -11.30 13.32
N ILE A 125 -0.64 -10.19 12.57
CA ILE A 125 -0.69 -8.83 13.13
C ILE A 125 -2.04 -8.59 13.83
N LEU A 126 -3.15 -9.06 13.25
CA LEU A 126 -4.48 -8.95 13.83
C LEU A 126 -4.64 -9.82 15.09
N ASP A 127 -4.07 -11.03 15.09
CA ASP A 127 -4.02 -11.92 16.27
C ASP A 127 -3.21 -11.28 17.42
N ALA A 128 -2.03 -10.72 17.13
CA ALA A 128 -1.24 -9.98 18.10
C ALA A 128 -2.00 -8.76 18.66
N GLN A 129 -2.76 -8.05 17.82
CA GLN A 129 -3.66 -6.99 18.27
C GLN A 129 -4.76 -7.52 19.21
N GLN A 130 -5.37 -8.67 18.91
CA GLN A 130 -6.40 -9.29 19.75
C GLN A 130 -5.85 -9.76 21.11
N LYS A 131 -4.60 -10.23 21.14
CA LYS A 131 -3.88 -10.62 22.35
C LYS A 131 -3.40 -9.42 23.19
N GLY A 132 -3.53 -8.20 22.67
CA GLY A 132 -3.09 -6.98 23.35
C GLY A 132 -1.58 -6.72 23.24
N GLU A 133 -0.86 -7.43 22.37
CA GLU A 133 0.56 -7.21 22.11
C GLU A 133 0.80 -5.91 21.32
N ILE A 134 -0.19 -5.48 20.53
CA ILE A 134 -0.16 -4.26 19.72
C ILE A 134 -1.39 -3.43 20.04
N ASN A 135 -1.20 -2.14 20.30
CA ASN A 135 -2.28 -1.18 20.54
C ASN A 135 -2.75 -0.49 19.24
N LYS A 136 -3.88 0.22 19.33
CA LYS A 136 -4.42 1.03 18.23
C LYS A 136 -3.71 2.38 18.11
#